data_AF-A0A4R4BLU3-F1
#
_entry.id   AF-A0A4R4BLU3-F1
#
_cell.length_a   1.000
_cell.length_b   1.000
_cell.length_c   1.000
_cell.angle_alpha   90.00
_cell.angle_beta   90.00
_cell.angle_gamma   90.00
#
_symmetry.space_group_name_H-M   'P 1'
#
loop_
_entity.id
_entity.type
_entity.pdbx_description
1 polymer ?
#
loop_
_entity_poly.entity_id
_entity_poly.type
_entity_poly.pdbx_seq_one_letter_code
_entity_poly.pdbx_strand_id
1 'polypeptide(L)' 'MREISWSNGVEWGEIYCPMLGKYVMTYYMEGTRPYDTYTNPIVNEDGDAYYYRYDHDEGGWHEDPEWLSE' A
#
# COMPACT_ATOMS: atom_id res chain seq x y z
N MET A 1 -3.22 -7.53 13.83
CA MET A 1 -2.93 -7.22 12.41
C MET A 1 -1.52 -7.69 12.07
N ARG A 2 -1.33 -8.24 10.87
CA ARG A 2 0.00 -8.59 10.34
C ARG A 2 0.16 -8.04 8.92
N GLU A 3 1.38 -7.72 8.54
CA GLU A 3 1.73 -7.31 7.19
C GLU A 3 2.18 -8.54 6.38
N ILE A 4 1.79 -8.59 5.10
CA ILE A 4 2.31 -9.55 4.11
C ILE A 4 3.02 -8.77 2.99
N SER A 5 3.78 -9.45 2.15
CA SER A 5 4.55 -8.80 1.07
C SER A 5 3.96 -9.11 -0.29
N TRP A 6 4.00 -8.12 -1.18
CA TRP A 6 3.72 -8.30 -2.61
C TRP A 6 4.75 -9.24 -3.24
N SER A 7 4.30 -10.27 -3.95
CA SER A 7 5.20 -11.23 -4.63
C SER A 7 5.90 -10.64 -5.85
N ASN A 8 5.35 -9.56 -6.42
CA ASN A 8 5.84 -8.84 -7.59
C ASN A 8 5.98 -7.32 -7.33
N GLY A 9 6.09 -6.93 -6.05
CA GLY A 9 6.24 -5.53 -5.66
C GLY A 9 7.70 -5.09 -5.72
N VAL A 10 7.95 -3.94 -6.32
CA VAL A 10 9.24 -3.24 -6.33
C VAL A 10 9.18 -2.09 -5.34
N GLU A 11 10.15 -2.01 -4.43
CA GLU A 11 10.27 -0.90 -3.48
C GLU A 11 10.41 0.44 -4.21
N TRP A 12 9.61 1.42 -3.79
CA TRP A 12 9.68 2.80 -4.28
C TRP A 12 10.40 3.69 -3.27
N GLY A 13 9.94 3.67 -2.02
CA GLY A 13 10.47 4.50 -0.95
C GLY A 13 9.53 4.61 0.25
N GLU A 14 10.02 5.18 1.34
CA GLU A 14 9.24 5.40 2.55
C GLU A 14 8.40 6.67 2.46
N ILE A 15 7.10 6.55 2.74
CA ILE A 15 6.15 7.67 2.78
C ILE A 15 5.36 7.59 4.10
N TYR A 16 5.11 8.73 4.75
CA TYR A 16 4.27 8.77 5.95
C TYR A 16 2.80 8.53 5.58
N CYS A 17 2.21 7.44 6.07
CA CYS A 17 0.82 7.08 5.84
C CYS A 17 -0.05 7.52 7.04
N PRO A 18 -0.94 8.51 6.89
CA PRO A 18 -1.70 9.05 8.02
C PRO A 18 -2.72 8.04 8.59
N MET A 19 -3.29 7.16 7.76
CA MET A 19 -4.24 6.13 8.21
C MET A 19 -3.57 5.05 9.08
N LEU A 20 -2.25 4.86 8.93
CA LEU A 20 -1.46 3.92 9.74
C LEU A 20 -0.63 4.63 10.83
N GLY A 21 -0.56 5.96 10.80
CA GLY A 21 0.20 6.77 11.75
C GLY A 21 1.72 6.55 11.72
N LYS A 22 2.28 6.00 10.63
CA LYS A 22 3.71 5.64 10.52
C LYS A 22 4.26 5.83 9.10
N TYR A 23 5.59 5.92 8.98
CA TYR A 23 6.27 5.76 7.69
C TYR A 23 6.20 4.29 7.27
N VAL A 24 5.93 4.07 5.99
CA VAL A 24 5.82 2.75 5.40
C VAL A 24 6.62 2.71 4.10
N MET A 25 7.34 1.62 3.87
CA MET A 25 7.87 1.32 2.54
C MET A 25 6.69 1.11 1.60
N THR A 26 6.73 1.79 0.45
CA THR A 26 5.71 1.68 -0.59
C THR A 26 6.24 0.92 -1.79
N TYR A 27 5.34 0.29 -2.53
CA TYR A 27 5.67 -0.62 -3.62
C TYR A 27 4.86 -0.29 -4.87
N TYR A 28 5.41 -0.60 -6.03
CA TYR A 28 4.66 -0.63 -7.30
C TYR A 28 4.87 -1.99 -7.97
N MET A 29 4.02 -2.33 -8.94
CA MET A 29 4.13 -3.61 -9.64
C MET A 29 5.36 -3.64 -10.55
N GLU A 30 6.13 -4.72 -10.50
CA GLU A 30 7.26 -4.92 -11.41
C GLU A 30 6.82 -4.80 -12.89
N GLY A 31 7.57 -4.02 -13.66
CA GLY A 31 7.29 -3.78 -15.08
C GLY A 31 6.27 -2.67 -15.36
N THR A 32 5.69 -2.03 -14.33
CA THR A 32 4.81 -0.86 -14.50
C THR A 32 5.52 0.44 -14.12
N ARG A 33 4.91 1.57 -14.48
CA ARG A 33 5.36 2.87 -13.98
C ARG A 33 4.77 3.11 -12.58
N PRO A 34 5.52 3.74 -11.65
CA PRO A 34 5.07 4.01 -10.29
C PRO A 34 4.23 5.29 -10.23
N TYR A 35 3.12 5.37 -10.99
CA TYR A 35 2.15 6.46 -10.85
C TYR A 35 1.42 6.39 -9.51
N ASP A 36 1.14 5.16 -9.10
CA ASP A 36 0.63 4.81 -7.78
C ASP A 36 1.63 3.90 -7.07
N THR A 37 1.74 4.07 -5.77
CA THR A 37 2.45 3.13 -4.89
C THR A 37 1.57 2.71 -3.73
N TYR A 38 1.86 1.53 -3.19
CA TYR A 38 0.98 0.85 -2.24
C TYR A 38 1.73 0.48 -0.99
N THR A 39 1.05 0.49 0.16
CA THR A 39 1.59 -0.16 1.36
C THR A 39 1.74 -1.67 1.13
N ASN A 40 2.48 -2.35 1.99
CA ASN A 40 2.27 -3.78 2.15
C ASN A 40 0.80 -4.06 2.52
N PRO A 41 0.21 -5.18 2.06
CA PRO A 41 -1.13 -5.53 2.51
C PRO A 41 -1.14 -5.86 4.00
N ILE A 42 -2.19 -5.42 4.66
CA ILE A 42 -2.42 -5.58 6.09
C ILE A 42 -3.59 -6.53 6.25
N VAL A 43 -3.39 -7.59 7.03
CA VAL A 43 -4.44 -8.54 7.37
C VAL A 43 -5.10 -8.11 8.69
N ASN A 44 -6.42 -7.91 8.65
CA ASN A 44 -7.23 -7.57 9.82
C ASN A 44 -7.45 -8.79 10.73
N GLU A 45 -8.26 -8.66 11.78
CA GLU A 45 -8.52 -9.75 12.73
C GLU A 45 -9.43 -10.85 12.15
N ASP A 46 -10.26 -10.50 11.15
CA ASP A 46 -11.17 -11.41 10.44
C ASP A 46 -10.45 -12.21 9.33
N GLY A 47 -9.22 -11.85 9.01
CA GLY A 47 -8.40 -12.50 7.98
C GLY A 47 -8.45 -11.83 6.60
N ASP A 48 -9.21 -10.75 6.45
CA ASP A 48 -9.25 -9.96 5.22
C ASP A 48 -8.01 -9.10 5.09
N ALA A 49 -7.51 -8.98 3.86
CA ALA A 49 -6.34 -8.18 3.54
C ALA A 49 -6.75 -6.89 2.82
N TYR A 50 -6.10 -5.78 3.16
CA TYR A 50 -6.31 -4.48 2.52
C TYR A 50 -4.98 -3.71 2.41
N TYR A 51 -4.94 -2.69 1.56
CA TYR A 51 -3.79 -1.79 1.43
C TYR A 51 -4.23 -0.34 1.22
N TYR A 52 -3.31 0.61 1.43
CA TYR A 52 -3.52 2.01 1.06
C TYR A 52 -2.69 2.36 -0.18
N ARG A 53 -3.24 3.24 -1.01
CA ARG A 53 -2.62 3.76 -2.23
C ARG A 53 -2.17 5.20 -2.05
N TYR A 54 -0.97 5.51 -2.52
CA TYR A 54 -0.43 6.85 -2.67
C TYR A 54 -0.38 7.20 -4.15
N ASP A 55 -1.07 8.27 -4.54
CA ASP A 55 -1.08 8.82 -5.89
C ASP A 55 0.05 9.86 -6.01
N HIS A 56 1.03 9.58 -6.89
CA HIS A 56 2.16 10.48 -7.11
C HIS A 56 1.84 11.68 -8.02
N ASP A 57 0.78 11.62 -8.80
CA ASP A 57 0.33 12.74 -9.65
C ASP A 57 -0.42 13.79 -8.80
N GLU A 58 -1.24 13.36 -7.83
CA GLU A 58 -1.90 14.24 -6.87
C GLU A 58 -1.03 14.57 -5.64
N GLY A 59 -0.05 13.71 -5.33
CA GLY A 59 0.86 13.86 -4.20
C GLY A 59 0.21 13.52 -2.85
N GLY A 60 -0.72 12.56 -2.81
CA GLY A 60 -1.54 12.26 -1.64
C GLY A 60 -1.90 10.79 -1.48
N TRP A 61 -2.30 10.42 -0.26
CA TRP A 61 -2.90 9.11 0.00
C TRP A 61 -4.39 9.14 -0.29
N HIS A 62 -4.92 8.04 -0.80
CA HIS A 62 -6.36 7.79 -0.74
C HIS A 62 -6.76 7.44 0.70
N GLU A 63 -7.81 8.08 1.21
CA GLU A 63 -8.27 7.92 2.60
C GLU A 63 -8.91 6.54 2.84
N ASP A 64 -9.58 5.99 1.83
CA ASP A 64 -10.21 4.66 1.90
C ASP A 64 -9.21 3.55 1.54
N PRO A 65 -9.19 2.44 2.30
CA PRO A 65 -8.39 1.27 1.96
C PRO A 65 -8.99 0.49 0.78
N GLU A 66 -8.13 -0.09 -0.05
CA GLU A 66 -8.50 -1.06 -1.07
C GLU A 66 -8.42 -2.47 -0.48
N TRP A 67 -9.48 -3.27 -0.66
CA TRP A 67 -9.58 -4.63 -0.13
C TRP A 67 -9.16 -5.66 -1.17
N LEU A 68 -8.43 -6.69 -0.73
CA LEU A 68 -7.95 -7.81 -1.55
C LEU A 68 -8.93 -9.00 -1.57
N SER A 69 -10.12 -8.86 -0.98
CA SER A 69 -11.20 -9.86 -1.04
C SER A 69 -12.19 -9.53 -2.17
N GLU A 70 -12.31 -10.50 -3.09
CA GLU A 70 -13.18 -10.63 -4.29
C GLU A 70 -12.94 -9.70 -5.49
#